data_AF-A0A377M3Y9-F1
#
_entry.id   AF-A0A377M3Y9-F1
#
_cell.length_a   1.000
_cell.length_b   1.000
_cell.length_c   1.000
_cell.angle_alpha   90.00
_cell.angle_beta   90.00
_cell.angle_gamma   90.00
#
_symmetry.space_group_name_H-M   'P 1'
#
loop_
_entity.id
_entity.type
_entity.pdbx_description
1 polymer ?
#
loop_
_entity_poly.entity_id
_entity_poly.type
_entity_poly.pdbx_seq_one_letter_code
_entity_poly.pdbx_strand_id
1 'polypeptide(L)'
;MTLTSRTKFIIRWGSIITISFIYIASILVIVLDYGITRKYTDILNEKTITIEACNAVVAEFDQYYDRLIHVSLFGYVVTTVLILLIFKKVR
;
A
#
# COMPACT_ATOMS: atom_id res chain seq x y z
N MET A 1 -32.19 -17.68 -6.82
CA MET A 1 -31.54 -18.26 -5.63
C MET A 1 -31.47 -17.21 -4.53
N THR A 2 -32.20 -17.42 -3.44
CA THR A 2 -32.13 -16.58 -2.24
C THR A 2 -30.97 -17.08 -1.36
N LEU A 3 -29.88 -16.32 -1.28
CA LEU A 3 -28.79 -16.62 -0.36
C LEU A 3 -29.29 -16.55 1.09
N THR A 4 -28.92 -17.55 1.90
CA THR A 4 -29.22 -17.57 3.34
C THR A 4 -28.54 -16.39 4.05
N SER A 5 -29.11 -15.92 5.16
CA SER A 5 -28.57 -14.79 5.94
C SER A 5 -27.12 -15.01 6.39
N ARG A 6 -26.76 -16.26 6.74
CA ARG A 6 -25.38 -16.65 7.10
C ARG A 6 -24.43 -16.53 5.91
N THR A 7 -24.84 -17.00 4.73
CA THR A 7 -24.01 -16.89 3.52
C THR A 7 -23.77 -15.43 3.13
N LYS A 8 -24.79 -14.57 3.23
CA LYS A 8 -24.64 -13.11 2.99
C LYS A 8 -23.65 -12.45 3.96
N PHE A 9 -23.68 -12.86 5.23
CA PHE A 9 -22.76 -12.36 6.25
C PHE A 9 -21.31 -12.75 5.93
N ILE A 10 -21.06 -14.04 5.63
CA ILE A 10 -19.73 -14.55 5.28
C ILE A 10 -19.17 -13.85 4.04
N ILE A 11 -19.99 -13.66 3.00
CA ILE A 11 -19.55 -12.98 1.78
C ILE A 11 -19.20 -11.52 2.05
N ARG A 12 -20.00 -10.77 2.82
CA ARG A 12 -19.68 -9.36 3.16
C ARG A 12 -18.36 -9.24 3.88
N TRP A 13 -18.20 -9.96 4.99
CA TRP A 13 -17.01 -9.83 5.83
C TRP A 13 -15.78 -10.45 5.17
N GLY A 14 -15.94 -11.57 4.48
CA GLY A 14 -14.86 -12.18 3.69
C GLY A 14 -14.33 -11.24 2.62
N SER A 15 -15.22 -10.62 1.82
CA SER A 15 -14.80 -9.67 0.80
C SER A 15 -14.15 -8.41 1.37
N ILE A 16 -14.66 -7.87 2.48
CA ILE A 16 -14.04 -6.72 3.16
C ILE A 16 -12.63 -7.07 3.65
N ILE A 17 -12.46 -8.22 4.30
CA ILE A 17 -11.15 -8.68 4.78
C ILE A 17 -10.18 -8.86 3.62
N THR A 18 -10.61 -9.49 2.52
CA THR A 18 -9.75 -9.68 1.34
C THR A 18 -9.31 -8.34 0.73
N ILE A 19 -10.23 -7.38 0.57
CA ILE A 19 -9.91 -6.05 0.04
C ILE A 19 -8.91 -5.33 0.94
N SER A 20 -9.14 -5.34 2.26
CA SER A 20 -8.23 -4.74 3.22
C SER A 20 -6.84 -5.39 3.18
N PHE A 21 -6.78 -6.72 3.07
CA PHE A 21 -5.52 -7.45 2.99
C PHE A 21 -4.73 -7.10 1.73
N ILE A 22 -5.40 -7.03 0.57
CA ILE A 22 -4.76 -6.63 -0.69
C ILE A 22 -4.23 -5.19 -0.60
N TYR A 23 -4.99 -4.28 0.00
CA TYR A 23 -4.57 -2.90 0.19
C TYR A 23 -3.32 -2.81 1.08
N ILE A 24 -3.34 -3.47 2.25
CA ILE A 24 -2.19 -3.49 3.16
C ILE A 24 -0.97 -4.13 2.48
N ALA A 25 -1.15 -5.24 1.77
CA ALA A 25 -0.07 -5.90 1.04
C ALA A 25 0.54 -4.97 -0.05
N SER A 26 -0.29 -4.22 -0.77
CA SER A 26 0.18 -3.28 -1.78
C SER A 26 1.02 -2.14 -1.19
N ILE A 27 0.65 -1.63 -0.01
CA ILE A 27 1.46 -0.64 0.71
C ILE A 27 2.75 -1.27 1.21
N LEU A 28 2.69 -2.48 1.79
CA LEU A 28 3.87 -3.16 2.30
C LEU A 28 4.91 -3.41 1.21
N VAL A 29 4.51 -3.75 -0.01
CA VAL A 29 5.44 -3.92 -1.14
C VAL A 29 6.19 -2.62 -1.46
N ILE A 30 5.53 -1.46 -1.36
CA ILE A 30 6.16 -0.16 -1.61
C ILE A 30 7.07 0.24 -0.46
N VAL A 31 6.64 0.02 0.78
CA VAL A 31 7.42 0.36 1.98
C VAL A 31 8.65 -0.54 2.13
N LEU A 32 8.51 -1.83 1.83
CA LEU A 32 9.58 -2.82 1.88
C LEU A 32 10.40 -2.86 0.59
N ASP A 33 10.35 -1.83 -0.27
CA ASP A 33 11.13 -1.81 -1.50
C ASP A 33 12.65 -1.90 -1.20
N TYR A 34 13.12 -3.14 -1.13
CA TYR A 34 14.50 -3.54 -0.85
C TYR A 34 15.48 -2.98 -1.89
N GLY A 35 14.97 -2.49 -3.03
CA GLY A 35 15.76 -1.79 -4.04
C GLY A 35 16.39 -0.52 -3.48
N ILE A 36 15.65 0.28 -2.71
CA ILE A 36 16.16 1.50 -2.06
C ILE A 36 17.21 1.12 -1.02
N THR A 37 16.84 0.22 -0.11
CA THR A 37 17.72 -0.19 0.99
C THR A 37 19.07 -0.67 0.45
N ARG A 38 19.06 -1.53 -0.57
CA ARG A 38 20.29 -2.05 -1.19
C ARG A 38 21.08 -0.98 -1.96
N LYS A 39 20.41 -0.05 -2.64
CA LYS A 39 21.07 1.02 -3.42
C LYS A 39 21.84 1.99 -2.53
N TYR A 40 21.37 2.23 -1.32
CA TYR A 40 22.00 3.15 -0.37
C TYR A 40 22.89 2.50 0.67
N THR A 41 22.87 1.17 0.82
CA THR A 41 23.77 0.45 1.75
C THR A 41 25.24 0.77 1.47
N ASP A 42 25.66 0.81 0.20
CA ASP A 42 27.07 1.08 -0.14
C ASP A 42 27.46 2.54 0.14
N ILE A 43 26.53 3.48 -0.11
CA ILE A 43 26.73 4.93 0.13
C ILE A 43 26.76 5.23 1.64
N LEU A 44 25.93 4.55 2.43
CA LEU A 44 25.87 4.71 3.89
C LEU A 44 27.04 4.03 4.62
N ASN A 45 27.70 3.05 3.99
CA ASN A 45 28.88 2.37 4.53
C ASN A 45 30.19 3.12 4.25
N GLU A 46 30.19 4.15 3.39
CA GLU A 46 31.36 4.99 3.22
C GLU A 46 31.57 5.92 4.43
N LYS A 47 32.83 6.00 4.89
CA LYS A 47 33.22 6.74 6.10
C LYS A 47 33.05 8.26 5.98
N THR A 48 32.85 8.77 4.77
CA THR A 48 32.68 10.19 4.44
C THR A 48 31.57 10.33 3.40
N ILE A 49 30.38 10.72 3.85
CA ILE A 49 29.24 10.99 2.98
C ILE A 49 29.37 12.41 2.43
N THR A 50 29.38 12.57 1.10
CA THR A 50 29.37 13.89 0.46
C THR A 50 27.99 14.54 0.54
N ILE A 51 27.95 15.87 0.53
CA ILE A 51 26.67 16.63 0.54
C ILE A 51 25.82 16.27 -0.69
N GLU A 52 26.45 16.04 -1.84
CA GLU A 52 25.77 15.61 -3.06
C GLU A 52 25.10 14.23 -2.91
N ALA A 53 25.77 13.26 -2.29
CA ALA A 53 25.19 11.95 -2.02
C ALA A 53 24.00 12.05 -1.05
N CYS A 54 24.09 12.89 -0.02
CA CYS A 54 22.99 13.14 0.90
C CYS A 54 21.77 13.75 0.20
N ASN A 55 21.98 14.77 -0.64
CA ASN A 55 20.89 15.39 -1.40
C ASN A 55 20.26 14.42 -2.40
N ALA A 56 21.06 13.54 -3.04
CA ALA A 56 20.55 12.52 -3.94
C ALA A 56 19.69 11.48 -3.21
N VAL A 57 20.08 11.06 -2.01
CA VAL A 57 19.27 10.17 -1.15
C VAL A 57 17.95 10.84 -0.81
N VAL A 58 17.99 12.08 -0.32
CA VAL A 58 16.79 12.82 0.08
C VAL A 58 15.81 12.99 -1.08
N ALA A 59 16.30 13.36 -2.27
CA ALA A 59 15.46 13.53 -3.45
C ALA A 59 14.76 12.23 -3.88
N GLU A 60 15.47 11.09 -3.81
CA GLU A 60 14.87 9.80 -4.15
C GLU A 60 13.86 9.36 -3.08
N PHE A 61 14.15 9.58 -1.80
CA PHE A 61 13.20 9.33 -0.71
C PHE A 61 11.94 10.18 -0.84
N ASP A 62 12.06 11.46 -1.20
CA ASP A 62 10.93 12.36 -1.40
C ASP A 62 10.01 11.86 -2.54
N GLN A 63 10.60 11.45 -3.66
CA GLN A 63 9.85 10.85 -4.76
C GLN A 63 9.15 9.54 -4.38
N TYR A 64 9.81 8.70 -3.57
CA TYR A 64 9.22 7.47 -3.05
C TYR A 64 8.07 7.75 -2.08
N TYR A 65 8.21 8.79 -1.24
CA TYR A 65 7.19 9.22 -0.31
C TYR A 65 5.97 9.77 -1.03
N ASP A 66 6.17 10.59 -2.06
CA ASP A 66 5.09 11.09 -2.91
C ASP A 66 4.33 9.96 -3.60
N ARG A 67 5.06 8.97 -4.15
CA ARG A 67 4.45 7.76 -4.71
C ARG A 67 3.65 6.97 -3.67
N LEU A 68 4.18 6.84 -2.45
CA LEU A 68 3.49 6.16 -1.34
C LEU A 68 2.19 6.89 -0.98
N ILE A 69 2.21 8.23 -0.90
CA ILE A 69 1.01 9.04 -0.65
C ILE A 69 -0.02 8.79 -1.75
N HIS A 70 0.38 8.88 -3.01
CA HIS A 70 -0.51 8.68 -4.15
C HIS A 70 -1.17 7.30 -4.16
N VAL A 71 -0.38 6.24 -3.97
CA VAL A 71 -0.92 4.86 -3.93
C VAL A 71 -1.82 4.66 -2.72
N SER A 72 -1.46 5.22 -1.56
CA SER A 72 -2.27 5.12 -0.34
C SER A 72 -3.62 5.81 -0.50
N LEU A 73 -3.62 7.03 -1.03
CA LEU A 73 -4.86 7.79 -1.28
C LEU A 73 -5.74 7.10 -2.31
N PHE A 74 -5.16 6.68 -3.44
CA PHE A 74 -5.93 6.01 -4.49
C PHE A 74 -6.46 4.66 -4.01
N GLY A 75 -5.63 3.87 -3.32
CA GLY A 75 -6.02 2.60 -2.72
C GLY A 75 -7.13 2.77 -1.69
N TYR A 76 -7.08 3.81 -0.86
CA TYR A 76 -8.17 4.13 0.07
C TYR A 76 -9.49 4.42 -0.64
N VAL A 77 -9.47 5.25 -1.69
CA VAL A 77 -10.68 5.57 -2.46
C VAL A 77 -11.25 4.32 -3.13
N VAL A 78 -10.40 3.53 -3.78
CA VAL A 78 -10.82 2.29 -4.46
C VAL A 78 -11.41 1.28 -3.48
N THR A 79 -10.72 1.03 -2.36
CA THR A 79 -11.20 0.10 -1.32
C THR A 79 -12.52 0.56 -0.72
N THR A 80 -12.68 1.86 -0.45
CA THR A 80 -13.94 2.44 0.05
C THR A 80 -15.09 2.20 -0.93
N VAL A 81 -14.88 2.47 -2.23
CA VAL A 81 -15.91 2.23 -3.26
C VAL A 81 -16.28 0.74 -3.34
N LEU A 82 -15.30 -0.16 -3.31
CA LEU A 82 -15.55 -1.60 -3.35
C LEU A 82 -16.35 -2.09 -2.13
N ILE A 83 -16.02 -1.60 -0.93
CA ILE A 83 -16.76 -1.92 0.30
C ILE A 83 -18.21 -1.42 0.21
N LEU A 84 -18.43 -0.20 -0.27
CA LEU A 84 -19.79 0.32 -0.49
C LEU A 84 -20.58 -0.51 -1.51
N LEU A 85 -19.93 -0.97 -2.58
CA LEU A 85 -20.55 -1.87 -3.57
C LEU A 85 -20.93 -3.22 -2.96
N ILE A 86 -20.08 -3.79 -2.10
CA ILE A 86 -20.39 -5.03 -1.35
C ILE A 86 -21.64 -4.81 -0.49
N PHE A 87 -21.71 -3.69 0.23
CA PHE A 87 -22.87 -3.35 1.05
C PHE A 87 -24.15 -3.14 0.22
N LYS A 88 -24.03 -2.53 -0.96
CA LYS A 88 -25.15 -2.34 -1.89
C LYS A 88 -25.66 -3.67 -2.47
N LYS A 89 -24.74 -4.56 -2.84
CA LYS A 89 -25.04 -5.81 -3.56
C LYS A 89 -25.47 -6.96 -2.64
N VAL A 90 -24.92 -7.00 -1.43
CA VAL A 90 -25.24 -8.00 -0.40
C VAL A 90 -26.15 -7.38 0.67
N ARG A 91 -27.28 -6.80 0.22
CA ARG A 91 -28.40 -6.44 1.11
C ARG A 91 -29.09 -7.69 1.63
#